data_AF-A0A2D6JUT4-F1
#
_entry.id   AF-A0A2D6JUT4-F1
#
_cell.length_a   1.000
_cell.length_b   1.000
_cell.length_c   1.000
_cell.angle_alpha   90.00
_cell.angle_beta   90.00
_cell.angle_gamma   90.00
#
_symmetry.space_group_name_H-M   'P 1'
#
loop_
_entity.id
_entity.type
_entity.pdbx_description
1 polymer ?
#
loop_
_entity_poly.entity_id
_entity_poly.type
_entity_poly.pdbx_seq_one_letter_code
_entity_poly.pdbx_strand_id
1 'polypeptide(L)'
;MKDRFVIYNGGVSAYGTDQAYLRYTKRFDDIKPEMSFLGYATTDLIRNLSIQRMLLMGHSDEYLFLKPRFVLKSNQLELISPPETNFENLTDVLKSPETKRLLKQYDPFFEKCSILKQLIAITIRQCGFNIKIPLRIKKLRAEALRIVFGIIKKFIEFSRQRKTDGIILFLPIFRGAYKTGNDFDTLIHMLDRHGYPYVDLRNVFSDIERHDMEDFLTPKNHYTRLSGDWISDYLSDYITRRIGNTQRS
;
A
#
# COMPACT_ATOMS: atom_id res chain seq x y z
N MET A 1 -4.21 9.17 26.34
CA MET A 1 -3.11 8.54 25.56
C MET A 1 -1.86 9.41 25.45
N LYS A 2 -1.97 10.72 25.16
CA LYS A 2 -0.80 11.58 24.88
C LYS A 2 0.32 11.56 25.94
N ASP A 3 -0.01 11.41 27.21
CA ASP A 3 1.00 11.43 28.29
C ASP A 3 1.58 10.03 28.59
N ARG A 4 1.10 8.98 27.90
CA ARG A 4 1.52 7.59 28.11
C ARG A 4 2.21 6.96 26.91
N PHE A 5 2.07 7.54 25.71
CA PHE A 5 2.58 6.99 24.47
C PHE A 5 3.24 8.06 23.62
N VAL A 6 4.41 7.74 23.07
CA VAL A 6 5.02 8.51 21.98
C VAL A 6 4.56 7.89 20.66
N ILE A 7 3.86 8.67 19.85
CA ILE A 7 3.30 8.19 18.58
C ILE A 7 4.14 8.73 17.42
N TYR A 8 4.66 7.81 16.61
CA TYR A 8 5.39 8.14 15.38
C TYR A 8 4.53 7.84 14.16
N ASN A 9 4.16 8.87 13.41
CA ASN A 9 3.48 8.68 12.13
C ASN A 9 4.50 8.38 11.02
N GLY A 10 4.51 7.14 10.54
CA GLY A 10 5.36 6.69 9.43
C GLY A 10 4.72 6.85 8.05
N GLY A 11 3.46 7.30 7.98
CA GLY A 11 2.66 7.40 6.76
C GLY A 11 3.25 8.38 5.75
N VAL A 12 3.26 7.97 4.48
CA VAL A 12 3.68 8.80 3.34
C VAL A 12 2.60 8.71 2.27
N SER A 13 2.19 9.86 1.74
CA SER A 13 1.16 9.90 0.71
C SER A 13 1.55 9.06 -0.50
N ALA A 14 0.60 8.26 -0.95
CA ALA A 14 0.69 7.43 -2.15
C ALA A 14 1.83 6.38 -2.16
N TYR A 15 2.33 6.00 -0.97
CA TYR A 15 3.10 4.77 -0.80
C TYR A 15 2.19 3.55 -0.87
N GLY A 16 2.73 2.46 -1.45
CA GLY A 16 2.17 1.12 -1.25
C GLY A 16 2.71 0.50 0.05
N THR A 17 2.16 -0.66 0.41
CA THR A 17 2.61 -1.45 1.57
C THR A 17 4.08 -1.85 1.44
N ASP A 18 4.58 -2.04 0.22
CA ASP A 18 5.99 -2.31 -0.07
C ASP A 18 6.92 -1.18 0.39
N GLN A 19 6.65 0.05 -0.03
CA GLN A 19 7.44 1.23 0.33
C GLN A 19 7.29 1.56 1.81
N ALA A 20 6.10 1.36 2.38
CA ALA A 20 5.89 1.53 3.82
C ALA A 20 6.77 0.57 4.62
N TYR A 21 6.83 -0.71 4.24
CA TYR A 21 7.71 -1.70 4.87
C TYR A 21 9.20 -1.35 4.72
N LEU A 22 9.66 -1.00 3.52
CA LEU A 22 11.06 -0.62 3.27
C LEU A 22 11.47 0.62 4.07
N ARG A 23 10.58 1.60 4.19
CA ARG A 23 10.80 2.80 5.01
C ARG A 23 10.84 2.45 6.50
N TYR A 24 9.93 1.59 6.95
CA TYR A 24 9.88 1.13 8.34
C TYR A 24 11.19 0.46 8.74
N THR A 25 11.70 -0.49 7.96
CA THR A 25 12.95 -1.19 8.28
C THR A 25 14.15 -0.22 8.29
N LYS A 26 14.21 0.73 7.35
CA LYS A 26 15.28 1.75 7.30
C LYS A 26 15.29 2.66 8.53
N ARG A 27 14.12 2.99 9.09
CA ARG A 27 13.98 3.90 10.23
C ARG A 27 13.82 3.20 11.57
N PHE A 28 13.85 1.87 11.58
CA PHE A 28 13.54 1.10 12.79
C PHE A 28 14.50 1.43 13.92
N ASP A 29 15.81 1.47 13.65
CA ASP A 29 16.82 1.68 14.69
C ASP A 29 16.81 3.11 15.26
N ASP A 30 16.22 4.08 14.56
CA ASP A 30 16.02 5.45 15.05
C ASP A 30 14.88 5.56 16.05
N ILE A 31 13.88 4.67 15.95
CA ILE A 31 12.61 4.77 16.70
C ILE A 31 12.48 3.65 17.75
N LYS A 32 12.84 2.42 17.37
CA LYS A 32 12.71 1.18 18.15
C LYS A 32 11.34 1.03 18.85
N PRO A 33 10.24 1.02 18.07
CA PRO A 33 8.91 1.00 18.63
C PRO A 33 8.60 -0.32 19.35
N GLU A 34 7.83 -0.25 20.44
CA GLU A 34 7.30 -1.43 21.13
C GLU A 34 6.17 -2.10 20.34
N MET A 35 5.39 -1.30 19.61
CA MET A 35 4.29 -1.73 18.76
C MET A 35 4.34 -0.99 17.42
N SER A 36 4.09 -1.70 16.33
CA SER A 36 4.11 -1.13 14.97
C SER A 36 2.90 -1.59 14.17
N PHE A 37 2.28 -0.65 13.47
CA PHE A 37 1.19 -0.92 12.54
C PHE A 37 1.66 -0.75 11.11
N LEU A 38 1.51 -1.78 10.28
CA LEU A 38 1.68 -1.67 8.83
C LEU A 38 0.31 -1.55 8.17
N GLY A 39 0.02 -0.37 7.62
CA GLY A 39 -1.22 -0.10 6.91
C GLY A 39 -1.31 -0.83 5.58
N TYR A 40 -2.48 -1.40 5.28
CA TYR A 40 -2.84 -1.92 3.97
C TYR A 40 -4.20 -1.39 3.54
N ALA A 41 -4.25 -0.79 2.35
CA ALA A 41 -5.50 -0.50 1.66
C ALA A 41 -5.57 -1.27 0.34
N THR A 42 -6.77 -1.53 -0.18
CA THR A 42 -6.98 -2.24 -1.46
C THR A 42 -6.29 -1.57 -2.65
N THR A 43 -6.04 -0.26 -2.61
CA THR A 43 -5.22 0.44 -3.62
C THR A 43 -3.78 -0.06 -3.68
N ASP A 44 -3.26 -0.59 -2.58
CA ASP A 44 -1.87 -0.98 -2.45
C ASP A 44 -1.58 -2.27 -3.22
N LEU A 45 -2.59 -3.12 -3.39
CA LEU A 45 -2.51 -4.38 -4.14
C LEU A 45 -1.81 -4.17 -5.49
N ILE A 46 -2.29 -3.22 -6.28
CA ILE A 46 -1.72 -2.93 -7.60
C ILE A 46 -0.49 -2.01 -7.53
N ARG A 47 -0.37 -1.15 -6.51
CA ARG A 47 0.80 -0.26 -6.34
C ARG A 47 2.06 -1.05 -6.02
N ASN A 48 1.93 -2.17 -5.32
CA ASN A 48 3.04 -3.08 -5.05
C ASN A 48 3.56 -3.78 -6.33
N LEU A 49 2.83 -3.69 -7.45
CA LEU A 49 3.27 -4.22 -8.74
C LEU A 49 4.02 -3.20 -9.60
N SER A 50 3.94 -1.91 -9.32
CA SER A 50 4.58 -0.88 -10.16
C SER A 50 6.00 -0.56 -9.70
N ILE A 51 6.87 -0.23 -10.65
CA ILE A 51 8.16 0.42 -10.42
C ILE A 51 8.01 1.90 -10.75
N GLN A 52 7.28 2.23 -11.82
CA GLN A 52 6.97 3.59 -12.22
C GLN A 52 5.47 3.89 -12.00
N ARG A 53 5.15 4.74 -11.01
CA ARG A 53 3.75 4.97 -10.60
C ARG A 53 2.92 5.71 -11.65
N MET A 54 3.56 6.60 -12.43
CA MET A 54 2.89 7.27 -13.55
C MET A 54 2.24 6.30 -14.55
N LEU A 55 2.88 5.16 -14.80
CA LEU A 55 2.36 4.16 -15.75
C LEU A 55 1.13 3.43 -15.21
N LEU A 56 0.98 3.38 -13.88
CA LEU A 56 -0.19 2.84 -13.20
C LEU A 56 -1.38 3.82 -13.23
N MET A 57 -1.11 5.09 -12.92
CA MET A 57 -2.17 6.09 -12.70
C MET A 57 -2.61 6.77 -14.00
N GLY A 58 -1.74 6.87 -15.01
CA GLY A 58 -2.05 7.52 -16.28
C GLY A 58 -2.38 9.01 -16.13
N HIS A 59 -1.86 9.65 -15.09
CA HIS A 59 -1.95 11.09 -14.82
C HIS A 59 -0.56 11.71 -14.96
N SER A 60 -0.50 12.91 -15.55
CA SER A 60 0.73 13.68 -15.80
C SER A 60 1.35 14.30 -14.56
N ASP A 61 0.59 14.39 -13.46
CA ASP A 61 0.93 15.23 -12.30
C ASP A 61 1.70 14.47 -11.22
N GLU A 62 2.23 13.30 -11.58
CA GLU A 62 2.92 12.39 -10.68
C GLU A 62 4.43 12.43 -10.92
N TYR A 63 5.21 12.20 -9.87
CA TYR A 63 6.66 12.15 -9.99
C TYR A 63 7.09 10.90 -10.78
N LEU A 64 7.97 11.10 -11.76
CA LEU A 64 8.58 10.07 -12.60
C LEU A 64 9.63 9.22 -11.87
N PHE A 65 9.65 9.20 -10.53
CA PHE A 65 10.67 8.46 -9.79
C PHE A 65 10.41 6.95 -9.80
N LEU A 66 11.49 6.19 -9.94
CA LEU A 66 11.46 4.74 -9.91
C LEU A 66 11.51 4.26 -8.46
N LYS A 67 10.59 3.37 -8.08
CA LYS A 67 10.58 2.75 -6.77
C LYS A 67 11.05 1.30 -6.81
N PRO A 68 11.74 0.80 -5.78
CA PRO A 68 11.95 -0.63 -5.62
C PRO A 68 10.63 -1.41 -5.61
N ARG A 69 10.66 -2.64 -6.12
CA ARG A 69 9.50 -3.54 -6.18
C ARG A 69 9.87 -4.92 -5.66
N PHE A 70 9.00 -5.51 -4.86
CA PHE A 70 9.09 -6.94 -4.55
C PHE A 70 8.52 -7.80 -5.68
N VAL A 71 9.25 -8.84 -6.07
CA VAL A 71 8.82 -9.85 -7.04
C VAL A 71 8.89 -11.23 -6.41
N LEU A 72 8.07 -12.16 -6.90
CA LEU A 72 8.11 -13.56 -6.49
C LEU A 72 9.04 -14.35 -7.43
N LYS A 73 10.18 -14.83 -6.91
CA LYS A 73 11.02 -15.82 -7.57
C LYS A 73 11.11 -17.06 -6.70
N SER A 74 10.80 -18.23 -7.26
CA SER A 74 10.86 -19.51 -6.55
C SER A 74 10.12 -19.50 -5.18
N ASN A 75 8.93 -18.89 -5.15
CA ASN A 75 8.10 -18.68 -3.95
C ASN A 75 8.74 -17.80 -2.85
N GLN A 76 9.83 -17.10 -3.12
CA GLN A 76 10.44 -16.13 -2.22
C GLN A 76 10.31 -14.70 -2.76
N LEU A 77 10.21 -13.74 -1.84
CA LEU A 77 10.25 -12.33 -2.21
C LEU A 77 11.68 -11.87 -2.44
N GLU A 78 11.92 -11.34 -3.63
CA GLU A 78 13.15 -10.66 -4.00
C GLU A 78 12.86 -9.17 -4.22
N LEU A 79 13.72 -8.30 -3.70
CA LEU A 79 13.62 -6.87 -3.91
C LEU A 79 14.39 -6.47 -5.16
N ILE A 80 13.66 -6.02 -6.19
CA ILE A 80 14.25 -5.41 -7.39
C ILE A 80 14.39 -3.93 -7.14
N SER A 81 15.62 -3.43 -7.20
CA SER A 81 15.93 -2.01 -7.01
C SER A 81 16.31 -1.39 -8.36
N PRO A 82 15.48 -0.52 -8.94
CA PRO A 82 15.87 0.28 -10.09
C PRO A 82 16.98 1.28 -9.70
N PRO A 83 17.69 1.88 -10.67
CA PRO A 83 18.61 2.97 -10.37
C PRO A 83 17.91 4.11 -9.64
N GLU A 84 18.60 4.73 -8.68
CA GLU A 84 18.05 5.85 -7.94
C GLU A 84 17.80 7.05 -8.87
N THR A 85 16.60 7.61 -8.78
CA THR A 85 16.19 8.77 -9.57
C THR A 85 15.99 9.98 -8.68
N ASN A 86 16.49 11.12 -9.12
CA ASN A 86 16.24 12.46 -8.57
C ASN A 86 15.87 13.42 -9.72
N PHE A 87 15.61 14.68 -9.42
CA PHE A 87 15.18 15.65 -10.44
C PHE A 87 16.24 15.92 -11.52
N GLU A 88 17.52 15.71 -11.21
CA GLU A 88 18.65 16.01 -12.10
C GLU A 88 18.95 14.86 -13.07
N ASN A 89 18.87 13.61 -12.60
CA ASN A 89 19.31 12.43 -13.35
C ASN A 89 18.17 11.66 -14.03
N LEU A 90 16.92 12.04 -13.76
CA LEU A 90 15.74 11.26 -14.14
C LEU A 90 15.70 10.93 -15.64
N THR A 91 15.93 11.93 -16.49
CA THR A 91 15.87 11.75 -17.94
C THR A 91 16.91 10.74 -18.42
N ASP A 92 18.12 10.80 -17.87
CA ASP A 92 19.21 9.90 -18.26
C ASP A 92 18.96 8.48 -17.76
N VAL A 93 18.50 8.34 -16.52
CA VAL A 93 18.10 7.04 -15.94
C VAL A 93 17.01 6.39 -16.79
N LEU A 94 15.99 7.14 -17.21
CA LEU A 94 14.90 6.60 -18.04
C LEU A 94 15.34 6.26 -19.48
N LYS A 95 16.35 6.96 -20.02
CA LYS A 95 16.89 6.70 -21.37
C LYS A 95 17.79 5.46 -21.41
N SER A 96 18.44 5.12 -20.30
CA SER A 96 19.35 3.96 -20.19
C SER A 96 18.70 2.66 -20.68
N PRO A 97 19.39 1.90 -21.56
CA PRO A 97 18.96 0.57 -21.97
C PRO A 97 18.76 -0.41 -20.80
N GLU A 98 19.58 -0.30 -19.76
CA GLU A 98 19.53 -1.11 -18.55
C GLU A 98 18.20 -0.89 -17.81
N THR A 99 17.86 0.38 -17.55
CA THR A 99 16.58 0.75 -16.93
C THR A 99 15.39 0.27 -17.76
N LYS A 100 15.45 0.44 -19.09
CA LYS A 100 14.38 -0.03 -19.98
C LYS A 100 14.22 -1.55 -19.93
N ARG A 101 15.32 -2.31 -19.91
CA ARG A 101 15.27 -3.78 -19.76
C ARG A 101 14.66 -4.18 -18.41
N LEU A 102 15.07 -3.52 -17.33
CA LEU A 102 14.54 -3.76 -15.99
C LEU A 102 13.05 -3.51 -15.92
N LEU A 103 12.59 -2.35 -16.40
CA LEU A 103 11.17 -2.00 -16.39
C LEU A 103 10.37 -2.95 -17.30
N LYS A 104 10.89 -3.33 -18.46
CA LYS A 104 10.27 -4.34 -19.35
C LYS A 104 10.04 -5.67 -18.65
N GLN A 105 11.02 -6.09 -17.87
CA GLN A 105 11.00 -7.36 -17.19
C GLN A 105 10.12 -7.35 -15.92
N TYR A 106 10.14 -6.25 -15.17
CA TYR A 106 9.63 -6.20 -13.80
C TYR A 106 8.55 -5.16 -13.55
N ASP A 107 8.14 -4.35 -14.52
CA ASP A 107 7.00 -3.46 -14.38
C ASP A 107 5.89 -3.88 -15.37
N PRO A 108 4.80 -4.50 -14.90
CA PRO A 108 3.72 -4.98 -15.78
C PRO A 108 2.96 -3.84 -16.47
N PHE A 109 3.21 -2.59 -16.08
CA PHE A 109 2.67 -1.39 -16.69
C PHE A 109 3.62 -0.78 -17.73
N PHE A 110 4.88 -1.25 -17.83
CA PHE A 110 5.91 -0.59 -18.64
C PHE A 110 5.91 -0.84 -20.15
N GLU A 111 5.26 -1.86 -20.69
CA GLU A 111 5.36 -2.14 -22.16
C GLU A 111 4.06 -2.06 -22.95
N LYS A 112 2.94 -1.64 -22.35
CA LYS A 112 1.63 -1.67 -23.06
C LYS A 112 1.17 -0.35 -23.63
N CYS A 113 1.91 0.70 -23.35
CA CYS A 113 1.59 2.04 -23.71
C CYS A 113 2.76 2.57 -24.53
N SER A 114 2.80 2.28 -25.84
CA SER A 114 3.63 3.06 -26.75
C SER A 114 3.35 4.54 -26.47
N ILE A 115 4.33 5.43 -26.61
CA ILE A 115 4.11 6.87 -26.45
C ILE A 115 2.86 7.29 -27.25
N LEU A 116 2.65 6.70 -28.42
CA LEU A 116 1.43 6.85 -29.22
C LEU A 116 0.15 6.39 -28.49
N LYS A 117 0.12 5.22 -27.85
CA LYS A 117 -1.03 4.77 -27.02
C LYS A 117 -1.22 5.63 -25.77
N GLN A 118 -0.15 6.19 -25.19
CA GLN A 118 -0.25 7.14 -24.07
C GLN A 118 -0.87 8.45 -24.53
N LEU A 119 -0.37 9.00 -25.63
CA LEU A 119 -0.92 10.20 -26.26
C LEU A 119 -2.38 9.99 -26.65
N ILE A 120 -2.71 8.89 -27.33
CA ILE A 120 -4.10 8.51 -27.66
C ILE A 120 -4.95 8.41 -26.40
N ALA A 121 -4.48 7.74 -25.34
CA ALA A 121 -5.23 7.64 -24.09
C ALA A 121 -5.41 9.00 -23.39
N ILE A 122 -4.39 9.87 -23.41
CA ILE A 122 -4.45 11.24 -22.87
C ILE A 122 -5.44 12.09 -23.67
N THR A 123 -5.33 12.11 -25.00
CA THR A 123 -6.25 12.82 -25.89
C THR A 123 -7.68 12.34 -25.69
N ILE A 124 -7.91 11.03 -25.64
CA ILE A 124 -9.25 10.49 -25.46
C ILE A 124 -9.82 10.84 -24.06
N ARG A 125 -8.99 10.85 -23.00
CA ARG A 125 -9.38 11.35 -21.68
C ARG A 125 -9.68 12.85 -21.67
N GLN A 126 -8.88 13.67 -22.36
CA GLN A 126 -9.12 15.12 -22.51
C GLN A 126 -10.41 15.41 -23.28
N CYS A 127 -10.79 14.54 -24.21
CA CYS A 127 -12.08 14.56 -24.90
C CYS A 127 -13.25 14.02 -24.07
N GLY A 128 -13.05 13.69 -22.78
CA GLY A 128 -14.11 13.26 -21.87
C GLY A 128 -14.47 11.78 -21.93
N PHE A 129 -13.75 10.96 -22.68
CA PHE A 129 -14.01 9.53 -22.77
C PHE A 129 -13.21 8.74 -21.73
N ASN A 130 -13.91 7.89 -20.98
CA ASN A 130 -13.34 7.09 -19.92
C ASN A 130 -12.82 5.75 -20.49
N ILE A 131 -11.65 5.73 -21.13
CA ILE A 131 -11.05 4.46 -21.57
C ILE A 131 -10.61 3.66 -20.34
N LYS A 132 -11.35 2.59 -20.06
CA LYS A 132 -10.87 1.48 -19.23
C LYS A 132 -9.83 0.72 -20.03
N ILE A 133 -8.55 1.00 -19.82
CA ILE A 133 -7.49 0.14 -20.37
C ILE A 133 -7.71 -1.26 -19.75
N PRO A 134 -7.97 -2.31 -20.56
CA PRO A 134 -8.11 -3.65 -20.05
C PRO A 134 -6.71 -4.17 -19.74
N LEU A 135 -6.16 -3.69 -18.63
CA LEU A 135 -5.03 -4.32 -17.98
C LEU A 135 -5.46 -5.76 -17.68
N ARG A 136 -4.54 -6.73 -17.80
CA ARG A 136 -4.73 -8.14 -17.37
C ARG A 136 -4.82 -8.21 -15.83
N ILE A 137 -5.63 -7.35 -15.22
CA ILE A 137 -5.75 -7.09 -13.79
C ILE A 137 -6.07 -8.40 -13.07
N LYS A 138 -6.96 -9.24 -13.61
CA LYS A 138 -7.31 -10.51 -12.97
C LYS A 138 -6.10 -11.42 -12.73
N LYS A 139 -5.20 -11.58 -13.71
CA LYS A 139 -3.98 -12.41 -13.55
C LYS A 139 -2.99 -11.74 -12.58
N LEU A 140 -2.86 -10.42 -12.68
CA LEU A 140 -1.98 -9.63 -11.81
C LEU A 140 -2.45 -9.61 -10.35
N ARG A 141 -3.76 -9.71 -10.09
CA ARG A 141 -4.31 -9.72 -8.72
C ARG A 141 -3.84 -10.91 -7.90
N ALA A 142 -3.85 -12.11 -8.47
CA ALA A 142 -3.38 -13.30 -7.76
C ALA A 142 -1.88 -13.20 -7.39
N GLU A 143 -1.06 -12.68 -8.31
CA GLU A 143 0.35 -12.38 -8.04
C GLU A 143 0.51 -11.30 -6.97
N ALA A 144 -0.25 -10.20 -7.10
CA ALA A 144 -0.24 -9.09 -6.15
C ALA A 144 -0.61 -9.52 -4.74
N LEU A 145 -1.65 -10.35 -4.57
CA LEU A 145 -2.05 -10.88 -3.28
C LEU A 145 -0.91 -11.65 -2.62
N ARG A 146 -0.23 -12.51 -3.40
CA ARG A 146 0.93 -13.26 -2.91
C ARG A 146 2.11 -12.35 -2.56
N ILE A 147 2.33 -11.28 -3.32
CA ILE A 147 3.38 -10.29 -3.03
C ILE A 147 3.05 -9.52 -1.75
N VAL A 148 1.84 -8.95 -1.64
CA VAL A 148 1.37 -8.25 -0.43
C VAL A 148 1.51 -9.14 0.79
N PHE A 149 1.02 -10.38 0.71
CA PHE A 149 1.12 -11.32 1.82
C PHE A 149 2.58 -11.65 2.18
N GLY A 150 3.46 -11.80 1.19
CA GLY A 150 4.89 -11.96 1.44
C GLY A 150 5.51 -10.74 2.15
N ILE A 151 5.08 -9.52 1.81
CA ILE A 151 5.54 -8.28 2.46
C ILE A 151 5.05 -8.25 3.90
N ILE A 152 3.78 -8.59 4.14
CA ILE A 152 3.20 -8.74 5.49
C ILE A 152 4.03 -9.75 6.30
N LYS A 153 4.32 -10.92 5.74
CA LYS A 153 5.15 -11.93 6.39
C LYS A 153 6.52 -11.38 6.77
N LYS A 154 7.20 -10.69 5.84
CA LYS A 154 8.49 -10.02 6.11
C LYS A 154 8.39 -9.00 7.25
N PHE A 155 7.34 -8.19 7.28
CA PHE A 155 7.09 -7.22 8.35
C PHE A 155 6.90 -7.88 9.71
N ILE A 156 6.06 -8.92 9.78
CA ILE A 156 5.80 -9.66 11.02
C ILE A 156 7.08 -10.36 11.51
N GLU A 157 7.82 -11.02 10.61
CA GLU A 157 9.10 -11.68 10.94
C GLU A 157 10.14 -10.68 11.43
N PHE A 158 10.29 -9.55 10.74
CA PHE A 158 11.18 -8.47 11.16
C PHE A 158 10.80 -7.94 12.55
N SER A 159 9.51 -7.69 12.79
CA SER A 159 9.04 -7.20 14.09
C SER A 159 9.30 -8.21 15.21
N ARG A 160 9.05 -9.52 14.97
CA ARG A 160 9.37 -10.60 15.91
C ARG A 160 10.86 -10.67 16.23
N GLN A 161 11.73 -10.60 15.22
CA GLN A 161 13.19 -10.59 15.41
C GLN A 161 13.66 -9.41 16.25
N ARG A 162 12.97 -8.27 16.15
CA ARG A 162 13.27 -7.05 16.92
C ARG A 162 12.50 -6.94 18.23
N LYS A 163 11.72 -7.95 18.61
CA LYS A 163 10.85 -7.95 19.80
C LYS A 163 9.85 -6.79 19.84
N THR A 164 9.37 -6.39 18.67
CA THR A 164 8.28 -5.42 18.47
C THR A 164 6.99 -6.17 18.15
N ASP A 165 5.87 -5.67 18.68
CA ASP A 165 4.53 -6.16 18.34
C ASP A 165 4.11 -5.59 16.98
N GLY A 166 4.39 -6.33 15.91
CA GLY A 166 4.03 -5.96 14.55
C GLY A 166 2.60 -6.41 14.22
N ILE A 167 1.74 -5.46 13.81
CA ILE A 167 0.31 -5.67 13.57
C ILE A 167 -0.05 -5.11 12.18
N ILE A 168 -0.87 -5.84 11.42
CA ILE A 168 -1.38 -5.32 10.14
C ILE A 168 -2.64 -4.49 10.37
N LEU A 169 -2.68 -3.27 9.84
CA LEU A 169 -3.83 -2.40 9.93
C LEU A 169 -4.55 -2.34 8.59
N PHE A 170 -5.72 -2.98 8.51
CA PHE A 170 -6.54 -3.05 7.31
C PHE A 170 -7.43 -1.80 7.21
N LEU A 171 -7.21 -1.00 6.16
CA LEU A 171 -7.85 0.31 5.93
C LEU A 171 -8.91 0.19 4.82
N PRO A 172 -10.21 0.20 5.16
CA PRO A 172 -11.26 0.00 4.18
C PRO A 172 -11.43 1.20 3.23
N ILE A 173 -11.65 0.91 1.94
CA ILE A 173 -12.02 1.89 0.93
C ILE A 173 -13.47 1.61 0.51
N PHE A 174 -14.35 2.60 0.64
CA PHE A 174 -15.78 2.37 0.43
C PHE A 174 -16.27 2.63 -1.00
N ARG A 175 -15.54 3.44 -1.79
CA ARG A 175 -15.94 3.79 -3.16
C ARG A 175 -14.81 3.76 -4.18
N GLY A 176 -15.18 3.75 -5.46
CA GLY A 176 -14.25 3.75 -6.59
C GLY A 176 -13.80 2.35 -7.04
N ALA A 177 -12.87 2.31 -7.99
CA ALA A 177 -12.43 1.07 -8.65
C ALA A 177 -11.69 0.09 -7.73
N TYR A 178 -11.21 0.58 -6.58
CA TYR A 178 -10.47 -0.19 -5.58
C TYR A 178 -11.25 -0.28 -4.27
N LYS A 179 -12.58 -0.28 -4.30
CA LYS A 179 -13.37 -0.51 -3.08
C LYS A 179 -12.98 -1.84 -2.41
N THR A 180 -13.05 -1.88 -1.09
CA THR A 180 -12.86 -3.08 -0.28
C THR A 180 -13.81 -4.18 -0.71
N GLY A 181 -13.31 -5.41 -0.73
CA GLY A 181 -14.02 -6.61 -1.18
C GLY A 181 -13.11 -7.83 -1.16
N ASN A 182 -13.35 -8.80 -2.03
CA ASN A 182 -12.75 -10.14 -1.96
C ASN A 182 -11.22 -10.18 -1.81
N ASP A 183 -10.46 -9.28 -2.44
CA ASP A 183 -9.00 -9.25 -2.32
C ASP A 183 -8.56 -8.93 -0.87
N PHE A 184 -9.32 -8.07 -0.18
CA PHE A 184 -9.12 -7.70 1.22
C PHE A 184 -9.46 -8.89 2.15
N ASP A 185 -10.61 -9.52 1.92
CA ASP A 185 -11.03 -10.72 2.65
C ASP A 185 -10.04 -11.85 2.46
N THR A 186 -9.55 -12.06 1.24
CA THR A 186 -8.57 -13.10 0.94
C THR A 186 -7.30 -12.92 1.76
N LEU A 187 -6.80 -11.69 1.90
CA LEU A 187 -5.64 -11.41 2.74
C LEU A 187 -5.94 -11.70 4.21
N ILE A 188 -7.08 -11.26 4.74
CA ILE A 188 -7.48 -11.56 6.13
C ILE A 188 -7.48 -13.07 6.38
N HIS A 189 -8.11 -13.86 5.52
CA HIS A 189 -8.10 -15.33 5.63
C HIS A 189 -6.68 -15.92 5.54
N MET A 190 -5.76 -15.30 4.79
CA MET A 190 -4.36 -15.71 4.79
C MET A 190 -3.67 -15.38 6.11
N LEU A 191 -3.96 -14.24 6.74
CA LEU A 191 -3.41 -13.90 8.05
C LEU A 191 -3.95 -14.82 9.15
N ASP A 192 -5.26 -15.12 9.14
CA ASP A 192 -5.90 -16.04 10.08
C ASP A 192 -5.24 -17.41 10.05
N ARG A 193 -5.06 -17.99 8.86
CA ARG A 193 -4.40 -19.30 8.68
C ARG A 193 -2.96 -19.34 9.20
N HIS A 194 -2.30 -18.19 9.28
CA HIS A 194 -0.93 -18.06 9.78
C HIS A 194 -0.85 -17.56 11.22
N GLY A 195 -1.97 -17.25 11.87
CA GLY A 195 -2.02 -16.65 13.20
C GLY A 195 -1.30 -15.29 13.25
N TYR A 196 -1.36 -14.50 12.17
CA TYR A 196 -0.74 -13.18 12.13
C TYR A 196 -1.70 -12.12 12.68
N PRO A 197 -1.23 -11.24 13.59
CA PRO A 197 -2.09 -10.25 14.21
C PRO A 197 -2.48 -9.16 13.22
N TYR A 198 -3.74 -8.78 13.23
CA TYR A 198 -4.26 -7.66 12.44
C TYR A 198 -5.39 -6.94 13.16
N VAL A 199 -5.72 -5.76 12.65
CA VAL A 199 -6.88 -4.95 13.01
C VAL A 199 -7.65 -4.67 11.72
N ASP A 200 -8.92 -5.09 11.68
CA ASP A 200 -9.83 -4.77 10.58
C ASP A 200 -10.67 -3.54 10.91
N LEU A 201 -10.34 -2.41 10.31
CA LEU A 201 -11.04 -1.15 10.57
C LEU A 201 -12.41 -1.08 9.90
N ARG A 202 -12.86 -2.07 9.12
CA ARG A 202 -14.28 -2.13 8.72
C ARG A 202 -15.22 -2.09 9.90
N ASN A 203 -14.81 -2.69 11.02
CA ASN A 203 -15.58 -2.73 12.26
C ASN A 203 -15.80 -1.34 12.89
N VAL A 204 -14.96 -0.36 12.57
CA VAL A 204 -15.13 1.03 13.03
C VAL A 204 -16.31 1.69 12.32
N PHE A 205 -16.62 1.24 11.12
CA PHE A 205 -17.67 1.80 10.26
C PHE A 205 -18.88 0.85 10.17
N SER A 206 -19.18 0.11 11.24
CA SER A 206 -20.28 -0.86 11.25
C SER A 206 -21.65 -0.22 11.01
N ASP A 207 -21.82 1.04 11.42
CA ASP A 207 -23.05 1.83 11.22
C ASP A 207 -22.97 2.79 10.03
N ILE A 208 -22.08 2.55 9.05
CA ILE A 208 -21.87 3.44 7.90
C ILE A 208 -23.15 3.71 7.10
N GLU A 209 -24.10 2.78 7.11
CA GLU A 209 -25.40 2.92 6.43
C GLU A 209 -26.30 4.02 7.02
N ARG A 210 -26.01 4.49 8.24
CA ARG A 210 -26.76 5.56 8.93
C ARG A 210 -26.25 6.96 8.62
N HIS A 211 -25.27 7.08 7.75
CA HIS A 211 -24.50 8.30 7.53
C HIS A 211 -24.24 8.47 6.03
N ASP A 212 -24.01 9.71 5.61
CA ASP A 212 -23.62 9.96 4.23
C ASP A 212 -22.15 9.59 4.03
N MET A 213 -21.81 9.05 2.85
CA MET A 213 -20.44 8.63 2.57
C MET A 213 -19.43 9.79 2.66
N GLU A 214 -19.89 10.99 2.36
CA GLU A 214 -19.17 12.26 2.43
C GLU A 214 -18.75 12.63 3.86
N ASP A 215 -19.46 12.14 4.87
CA ASP A 215 -19.09 12.32 6.28
C ASP A 215 -17.78 11.61 6.61
N PHE A 216 -17.48 10.51 5.89
CA PHE A 216 -16.34 9.66 6.18
C PHE A 216 -15.20 9.76 5.17
N LEU A 217 -15.52 10.05 3.90
CA LEU A 217 -14.55 10.13 2.81
C LEU A 217 -14.68 11.43 2.02
N THR A 218 -13.57 12.14 1.89
CA THR A 218 -13.43 13.21 0.91
C THR A 218 -13.58 12.68 -0.52
N PRO A 219 -13.92 13.52 -1.53
CA PRO A 219 -14.03 13.11 -2.94
C PRO A 219 -12.82 12.35 -3.49
N LYS A 220 -11.63 12.56 -2.91
CA LYS A 220 -10.38 11.88 -3.26
C LYS A 220 -10.15 10.55 -2.52
N ASN A 221 -11.16 10.04 -1.80
CA ASN A 221 -11.11 8.83 -0.96
C ASN A 221 -10.12 8.92 0.21
N HIS A 222 -9.83 10.12 0.71
CA HIS A 222 -9.16 10.28 2.01
C HIS A 222 -10.18 10.30 3.13
N TYR A 223 -9.86 9.67 4.27
CA TYR A 223 -10.65 9.77 5.49
C TYR A 223 -10.80 11.24 5.90
N THR A 224 -12.02 11.61 6.28
CA THR A 224 -12.34 12.90 6.90
C THR A 224 -11.81 12.95 8.33
N ARG A 225 -11.95 14.12 8.96
CA ARG A 225 -11.66 14.28 10.38
C ARG A 225 -12.49 13.31 11.24
N LEU A 226 -13.79 13.20 10.98
CA LEU A 226 -14.70 12.32 11.72
C LEU A 226 -14.24 10.85 11.67
N SER A 227 -13.91 10.35 10.48
CA SER A 227 -13.31 9.03 10.31
C SER A 227 -12.01 8.87 11.10
N GLY A 228 -11.17 9.89 11.09
CA GLY A 228 -9.92 9.91 11.84
C GLY A 228 -10.15 9.81 13.35
N ASP A 229 -11.15 10.50 13.87
CA ASP A 229 -11.52 10.48 15.28
C ASP A 229 -12.02 9.07 15.68
N TRP A 230 -12.94 8.48 14.90
CA TRP A 230 -13.45 7.12 15.17
C TRP A 230 -12.37 6.04 15.12
N ILE A 231 -11.49 6.10 14.11
CA ILE A 231 -10.35 5.18 14.00
C ILE A 231 -9.42 5.35 15.20
N SER A 232 -9.17 6.60 15.62
CA SER A 232 -8.26 6.89 16.74
C SER A 232 -8.81 6.36 18.06
N ASP A 233 -10.11 6.54 18.32
CA ASP A 233 -10.77 6.02 19.51
C ASP A 233 -10.74 4.48 19.55
N TYR A 234 -11.06 3.84 18.42
CA TYR A 234 -11.00 2.39 18.31
C TYR A 234 -9.58 1.84 18.54
N LEU A 235 -8.56 2.47 17.93
CA LEU A 235 -7.17 2.05 18.10
C LEU A 235 -6.65 2.33 19.52
N SER A 236 -7.10 3.41 20.17
CA SER A 236 -6.82 3.71 21.57
C SER A 236 -7.18 2.55 22.49
N ASP A 237 -8.42 2.09 22.34
CA ASP A 237 -8.97 0.99 23.11
C ASP A 237 -8.25 -0.31 22.82
N TYR A 238 -8.00 -0.59 21.55
CA TYR A 238 -7.26 -1.78 21.12
C TYR A 238 -5.86 -1.84 21.74
N ILE A 239 -5.09 -0.75 21.64
CA ILE A 239 -3.72 -0.66 22.17
C ILE A 239 -3.74 -0.83 23.70
N THR A 240 -4.66 -0.15 24.38
CA THR A 240 -4.76 -0.20 25.85
C THR A 240 -5.06 -1.61 26.35
N ARG A 241 -6.01 -2.32 25.71
CA ARG A 241 -6.34 -3.71 26.07
C ARG A 241 -5.17 -4.64 25.80
N ARG A 242 -4.50 -4.48 24.66
CA ARG A 242 -3.40 -5.34 24.24
C ARG A 242 -2.19 -5.23 25.18
N ILE A 243 -1.84 -4.02 25.60
CA ILE A 243 -0.78 -3.79 26.59
C ILE A 243 -1.21 -4.35 27.96
N GLY A 244 -2.45 -4.11 28.39
CA GLY A 244 -2.98 -4.63 29.66
C GLY A 244 -2.96 -6.15 29.76
N ASN A 245 -3.20 -6.85 28.64
CA ASN A 245 -3.11 -8.32 28.58
C ASN A 245 -1.65 -8.81 28.64
N THR A 246 -0.71 -8.08 28.03
CA THR A 246 0.71 -8.44 28.03
C THR A 246 1.37 -8.30 29.40
N GLN A 247 0.87 -7.38 30.26
CA GLN A 247 1.36 -7.23 31.63
C GLN A 247 0.82 -8.29 32.61
N ARG A 248 -0.18 -9.07 32.21
CA ARG A 248 -0.83 -10.11 33.04
C ARG A 248 -0.36 -11.53 32.72
N SER A 249 0.42 -11.71 31.65
CA SER A 249 1.00 -12.98 31.18
C SER A 249 2.47 -13.08 31.54
#